data_AF-A0A2J4YJJ9-F1
#
_entry.id   AF-A0A2J4YJJ9-F1
#
_cell.length_a   1.000
_cell.length_b   1.000
_cell.length_c   1.000
_cell.angle_alpha   90.00
_cell.angle_beta   90.00
_cell.angle_gamma   90.00
#
_symmetry.space_group_name_H-M   'P 1'
#
loop_
_entity.id
_entity.type
_entity.pdbx_description
1 polymer ?
#
loop_
_entity_poly.entity_id
_entity_poly.type
_entity_poly.pdbx_seq_one_letter_code
_entity_poly.pdbx_strand_id
1 'polypeptide(L)' 'MISLDEAMLYAPIEWQDCSEGYTDIRYQKSADGIAKITINRPQVRNAFRPLTVKEMIQALADARYDDNIGVIVLT' A
#
# COMPACT_ATOMS: atom_id res chain seq x y z
N MET A 1 23.56 2.64 19.24
CA MET A 1 22.51 2.74 18.22
C MET A 1 21.42 3.62 18.82
N ILE A 2 21.29 4.87 18.37
CA ILE A 2 20.25 5.77 18.89
C ILE A 2 18.95 5.28 18.23
N SER A 3 18.02 4.75 19.01
CA SER A 3 16.71 4.34 18.52
C SER A 3 15.86 5.58 18.20
N LEU A 4 14.99 5.46 17.21
CA LEU A 4 13.94 6.43 16.97
C LEU A 4 13.06 6.58 18.23
N ASP A 5 12.54 7.78 18.45
CA ASP A 5 11.58 8.05 19.52
C ASP A 5 10.29 7.25 19.27
N GLU A 6 9.81 6.54 20.30
CA GLU A 6 8.56 5.76 20.21
C GLU A 6 7.38 6.66 19.85
N ALA A 7 7.37 7.91 20.31
CA ALA A 7 6.30 8.86 19.96
C ALA A 7 6.21 9.12 18.45
N MET A 8 7.34 9.08 17.74
CA MET A 8 7.36 9.20 16.27
C MET A 8 6.90 7.91 15.60
N LEU A 9 7.29 6.74 16.13
CA LEU A 9 6.91 5.44 15.56
C LEU A 9 5.40 5.17 15.67
N TYR A 10 4.75 5.67 16.71
CA TYR A 10 3.32 5.51 16.97
C TYR A 10 2.49 6.75 16.60
N ALA A 11 3.09 7.74 15.92
CA ALA A 11 2.34 8.89 15.43
C ALA A 11 1.23 8.44 14.44
N PRO A 12 0.10 9.15 14.37
CA PRO A 12 -0.95 8.85 13.40
C PRO A 12 -0.42 8.90 11.97
N ILE A 13 -0.85 7.95 11.14
CA ILE A 13 -0.48 7.89 9.72
C ILE A 13 -1.61 8.49 8.90
N GLU A 14 -1.28 9.50 8.10
CA GLU A 14 -2.17 10.04 7.08
C GLU A 14 -2.05 9.24 5.78
N TRP A 15 -3.16 8.67 5.32
CA TRP A 15 -3.22 7.86 4.10
C TRP A 15 -3.86 8.65 2.96
N GLN A 16 -3.12 8.84 1.87
CA GLN A 16 -3.65 9.31 0.61
C GLN A 16 -4.15 8.12 -0.21
N ASP A 17 -5.41 8.19 -0.67
CA ASP A 17 -5.95 7.18 -1.57
C ASP A 17 -5.44 7.38 -2.99
N CYS A 18 -4.88 6.31 -3.56
CA CYS A 18 -4.36 6.24 -4.92
C CYS A 18 -5.01 5.06 -5.67
N SER A 19 -6.21 4.64 -5.25
CA SER A 19 -6.91 3.46 -5.79
C SER A 19 -7.58 3.70 -7.15
N GLU A 20 -7.41 4.86 -7.76
CA GLU A 20 -8.08 5.22 -9.02
C GLU A 20 -7.74 4.20 -10.13
N GLY A 21 -8.78 3.63 -10.73
CA GLY A 21 -8.66 2.62 -11.79
C GLY A 21 -8.51 1.17 -11.31
N TYR A 22 -8.39 0.92 -10.00
CA TYR A 22 -8.37 -0.43 -9.44
C TYR A 22 -9.76 -0.90 -9.00
N THR A 23 -10.04 -2.19 -9.20
CA THR A 23 -11.31 -2.83 -8.86
C THR A 23 -11.16 -3.84 -7.72
N ASP A 24 -10.13 -4.68 -7.78
CA ASP A 24 -9.92 -5.78 -6.85
C ASP A 24 -8.96 -5.42 -5.70
N ILE A 25 -8.27 -4.28 -5.77
CA ILE A 25 -7.35 -3.80 -4.74
C ILE A 25 -7.66 -2.36 -4.30
N ARG A 26 -7.17 -1.99 -3.12
CA ARG A 26 -6.97 -0.59 -2.71
C ARG A 26 -5.48 -0.30 -2.68
N TYR A 27 -5.13 0.91 -3.06
CA TYR A 27 -3.76 1.40 -3.07
C TYR A 27 -3.69 2.74 -2.35
N GLN A 28 -2.84 2.84 -1.34
CA GLN A 28 -2.70 4.04 -0.52
C GLN A 28 -1.23 4.35 -0.28
N LYS A 29 -0.90 5.64 -0.15
CA LYS A 29 0.45 6.12 0.18
C LYS A 29 0.41 6.99 1.43
N SER A 30 1.43 6.89 2.30
CA SER A 30 1.64 7.83 3.39
C SER A 30 2.69 8.87 3.02
N ALA A 31 2.61 10.04 3.66
CA ALA A 31 3.64 11.07 3.54
C ALA A 31 5.01 10.60 4.07
N ASP A 32 5.01 9.61 4.96
CA ASP A 32 6.21 9.02 5.59
C ASP A 32 6.87 7.93 4.73
N GLY A 33 6.44 7.78 3.48
CA GLY A 33 7.05 6.88 2.51
C GLY A 33 6.61 5.42 2.58
N ILE A 34 5.39 5.17 3.04
CA ILE A 34 4.80 3.83 3.09
C ILE A 34 3.73 3.71 2.01
N ALA A 35 3.90 2.75 1.10
CA ALA A 35 2.84 2.32 0.19
C ALA A 35 2.10 1.11 0.80
N LYS A 36 0.78 1.07 0.68
CA LYS A 36 -0.05 -0.04 1.14
C LYS A 36 -0.94 -0.54 0.02
N ILE A 37 -0.82 -1.82 -0.29
CA ILE A 37 -1.64 -2.54 -1.27
C ILE A 37 -2.54 -3.49 -0.48
N THR A 38 -3.85 -3.36 -0.64
CA THR A 38 -4.83 -4.20 0.06
C THR A 38 -5.68 -4.96 -0.94
N ILE A 39 -5.73 -6.28 -0.86
CA ILE A 39 -6.70 -7.04 -1.68
C ILE A 39 -8.11 -6.80 -1.13
N ASN A 40 -8.99 -6.26 -1.96
CA ASN A 40 -10.34 -5.84 -1.58
C ASN A 40 -11.41 -6.75 -2.19
N ARG A 41 -11.31 -8.07 -1.91
CA ARG A 41 -12.28 -9.09 -2.33
C ARG A 41 -12.81 -9.90 -1.13
N PRO A 42 -13.37 -9.25 -0.10
CA PRO A 42 -13.74 -9.92 1.15
C PRO A 42 -14.75 -11.05 0.95
N GLN A 43 -15.64 -10.93 -0.05
CA GLN A 43 -16.67 -11.92 -0.41
C GLN A 43 -16.10 -13.29 -0.82
N VAL A 44 -14.82 -13.35 -1.23
CA VAL A 44 -14.10 -14.59 -1.56
C VAL A 44 -12.85 -14.76 -0.72
N ARG A 45 -12.85 -14.21 0.51
CA ARG A 45 -11.72 -14.26 1.45
C ARG A 45 -10.41 -13.72 0.83
N ASN A 46 -10.51 -12.66 0.03
CA ASN A 46 -9.40 -12.03 -0.68
C ASN A 46 -8.63 -12.98 -1.63
N ALA A 47 -9.26 -14.07 -2.09
CA ALA A 47 -8.68 -14.89 -3.15
C ALA A 47 -8.43 -14.03 -4.40
N PHE A 48 -7.24 -14.15 -4.99
CA PHE A 48 -6.88 -13.38 -6.18
C PHE A 48 -7.34 -14.07 -7.47
N ARG A 49 -7.61 -13.27 -8.50
CA ARG A 49 -7.83 -13.71 -9.90
C ARG A 49 -6.81 -12.99 -10.81
N PRO A 50 -6.73 -13.30 -12.12
CA PRO A 50 -5.78 -12.64 -13.01
C PRO A 50 -5.83 -11.10 -12.98
N LEU A 51 -7.03 -10.52 -12.85
CA LEU A 51 -7.17 -9.07 -12.68
C LEU A 51 -6.51 -8.57 -11.38
N THR A 52 -6.81 -9.19 -10.23
CA THR A 52 -6.20 -8.83 -8.95
C THR A 52 -4.68 -8.84 -9.01
N VAL A 53 -4.09 -9.86 -9.65
CA VAL A 53 -2.63 -9.95 -9.82
C VAL A 53 -2.10 -8.85 -10.73
N LYS A 54 -2.80 -8.54 -11.83
CA LYS A 54 -2.44 -7.43 -12.73
C LYS A 54 -2.44 -6.08 -12.01
N GLU A 55 -3.48 -5.81 -11.22
CA GLU A 55 -3.58 -4.57 -10.44
C GLU A 55 -2.49 -4.48 -9.38
N MET A 56 -2.19 -5.59 -8.68
CA MET A 56 -1.07 -5.62 -7.72
C MET A 56 0.27 -5.36 -8.40
N ILE A 57 0.52 -5.90 -9.59
CA ILE A 57 1.74 -5.62 -10.37
C ILE A 57 1.84 -4.13 -10.71
N GLN A 58 0.74 -3.51 -11.11
CA GLN A 58 0.69 -2.07 -11.42
C GLN A 58 0.97 -1.22 -10.17
N ALA A 59 0.33 -1.53 -9.04
CA ALA A 59 0.55 -0.81 -7.78
C ALA A 59 1.98 -1.01 -7.23
N LEU A 60 2.55 -2.21 -7.38
CA LEU A 60 3.95 -2.47 -7.02
C LEU A 60 4.93 -1.73 -7.93
N ALA A 61 4.64 -1.64 -9.23
CA ALA A 61 5.46 -0.89 -10.16
C ALA A 61 5.42 0.61 -9.85
N ASP A 62 4.24 1.16 -9.58
CA ASP A 62 4.08 2.55 -9.16
C ASP A 62 4.87 2.84 -7.88
N ALA A 63 4.70 2.01 -6.83
CA ALA A 63 5.44 2.14 -5.58
C ALA A 63 6.96 2.03 -5.76
N ARG A 64 7.43 1.23 -6.73
CA ARG A 64 8.86 1.05 -7.02
C ARG A 64 9.48 2.28 -7.68
N TYR A 65 8.73 2.99 -8.52
CA TYR A 65 9.23 4.14 -9.28
C TYR A 65 8.92 5.49 -8.59
N ASP A 66 8.25 5.47 -7.44
CA ASP A 66 8.05 6.63 -6.60
C ASP A 66 9.19 6.75 -5.58
N ASP A 67 10.11 7.69 -5.82
CA ASP A 67 11.27 7.92 -4.95
C ASP A 67 10.91 8.32 -3.52
N ASN A 68 9.66 8.69 -3.24
CA ASN A 68 9.19 8.98 -1.89
C ASN A 68 8.81 7.72 -1.11
N ILE A 69 8.64 6.57 -1.76
CA ILE A 69 8.24 5.32 -1.13
C ILE A 69 9.47 4.47 -0.79
N GLY A 70 9.65 4.17 0.50
CA GLY A 70 10.72 3.30 0.99
C GLY A 70 10.27 1.89 1.38
N VAL A 71 8.99 1.72 1.71
CA VAL A 71 8.44 0.45 2.21
C VAL A 71 7.05 0.18 1.62
N ILE A 72 6.77 -1.10 1.38
CA ILE A 72 5.46 -1.56 0.88
C ILE A 72 4.85 -2.54 1.89
N VAL A 73 3.58 -2.30 2.25
CA VAL A 73 2.74 -3.20 3.05
C VAL A 73 1.73 -3.89 2.14
N LEU A 74 1.65 -5.21 2.22
CA LEU A 74 0.64 -6.02 1.54
C LEU A 74 -0.30 -6.65 2.57
N THR A 75 -1.61 -6.49 2.39
CA THR A 75 -2.63 -7.01 3.32
C THR A 75 -3.94 -7.41 2.64
#